data_AF-Q0UJV1-F1
#
_entry.id   AF-Q0UJV1-F1
#
_cell.length_a   1.000
_cell.length_b   1.000
_cell.length_c   1.000
_cell.angle_alpha   90.00
_cell.angle_beta   90.00
_cell.angle_gamma   90.00
#
_symmetry.space_group_name_H-M   'P 1'
#
loop_
_entity.id
_entity.type
_entity.pdbx_description
1 polymer ?
#
loop_
_entity_poly.entity_id
_entity_poly.type
_entity_poly.pdbx_seq_one_letter_code
_entity_poly.pdbx_strand_id
1 'polypeptide(L)'
;MDAVLGSHVVFVERLMREEGFKAHLLHVNSKGKNVLYAASTKCKVKMFHTLLPRMRDLIHSPDNDGETALVHIIKGEKVHADHVDCCHQWLRRFK
;
A
#
# COMPACT_ATOMS: atom_id res chain seq x y z
N MET A 1 0.76 -8.66 6.97
CA MET A 1 1.22 -7.36 6.41
C MET A 1 2.73 -7.15 6.54
N ASP A 2 3.43 -7.98 7.32
CA ASP A 2 4.84 -7.78 7.65
C ASP A 2 5.77 -7.82 6.45
N ALA A 3 5.50 -8.67 5.45
CA ALA A 3 6.26 -8.69 4.20
C ALA A 3 6.25 -7.33 3.47
N VAL A 4 5.15 -6.59 3.57
CA VAL A 4 5.01 -5.25 2.97
C VAL A 4 5.74 -4.20 3.80
N LEU A 5 5.60 -4.23 5.13
CA LEU A 5 6.34 -3.35 6.04
C LEU A 5 7.86 -3.54 5.94
N GLY A 6 8.31 -4.79 5.79
CA GLY A 6 9.70 -5.17 5.55
C GLY A 6 10.19 -4.92 4.13
N SER A 7 9.34 -4.40 3.23
CA SER A 7 9.66 -4.15 1.81
C SER A 7 10.17 -5.38 1.05
N HIS A 8 9.71 -6.58 1.42
CA HIS A 8 10.08 -7.84 0.79
C HIS A 8 9.28 -8.09 -0.51
N VAL A 9 9.53 -7.25 -1.53
CA VAL A 9 8.78 -7.25 -2.80
C VAL A 9 8.70 -8.64 -3.43
N VAL A 10 9.83 -9.37 -3.53
CA VAL A 10 9.87 -10.71 -4.13
C VAL A 10 8.96 -11.70 -3.39
N PHE A 11 8.92 -11.60 -2.06
CA PHE A 11 8.06 -12.45 -1.25
C PHE A 11 6.59 -12.11 -1.45
N VAL A 12 6.26 -10.82 -1.51
CA VAL A 12 4.90 -10.34 -1.83
C VAL A 12 4.46 -10.79 -3.21
N GLU A 13 5.32 -10.68 -4.23
CA GLU A 13 5.04 -11.17 -5.59
C GLU A 13 4.79 -12.68 -5.60
N ARG A 14 5.57 -13.45 -4.83
CA ARG A 14 5.36 -14.89 -4.70
C ARG A 14 4.04 -15.21 -4.03
N LEU A 15 3.74 -14.60 -2.88
CA LEU A 15 2.48 -14.76 -2.18
C LEU A 15 1.27 -14.41 -3.05
N MET A 16 1.39 -13.38 -3.90
CA MET A 16 0.34 -12.98 -4.83
C MET A 16 0.04 -14.00 -5.92
N ARG A 17 0.89 -15.01 -6.13
CA ARG A 17 0.62 -16.12 -7.06
C ARG A 17 -0.15 -17.25 -6.40
N GLU A 18 -0.20 -17.28 -5.07
CA GLU A 18 -0.95 -18.29 -4.32
C GLU A 18 -2.45 -18.06 -4.46
N GLU A 19 -3.18 -19.15 -4.67
CA GLU A 19 -4.63 -19.13 -4.76
C GLU A 19 -5.24 -18.70 -3.42
N GLY A 20 -6.26 -17.83 -3.45
CA GLY A 20 -6.89 -17.30 -2.22
C GLY A 20 -6.10 -16.20 -1.50
N PHE A 21 -4.87 -15.85 -1.92
CA PHE A 21 -4.13 -14.74 -1.30
C PHE A 21 -4.84 -13.39 -1.43
N LYS A 22 -5.65 -13.20 -2.47
CA LYS A 22 -6.44 -11.98 -2.67
C LYS A 22 -7.34 -11.66 -1.46
N ALA A 23 -7.91 -12.68 -0.80
CA ALA A 23 -8.73 -12.47 0.39
C ALA A 23 -7.92 -11.87 1.56
N HIS A 24 -6.64 -12.24 1.67
CA HIS A 24 -5.73 -11.72 2.68
C HIS A 24 -5.30 -10.27 2.40
N LEU A 25 -5.33 -9.83 1.14
CA LEU A 25 -5.05 -8.44 0.78
C LEU A 25 -6.17 -7.48 1.20
N LEU A 26 -7.42 -7.96 1.21
CA LEU A 26 -8.59 -7.19 1.64
C LEU A 26 -8.71 -7.07 3.17
N HIS A 27 -7.86 -7.77 3.92
CA HIS A 27 -7.86 -7.69 5.38
C HIS A 27 -7.44 -6.30 5.87
N VAL A 28 -8.20 -5.79 6.84
CA VAL A 28 -7.86 -4.62 7.65
C VAL A 28 -7.56 -5.06 9.07
N ASN A 29 -6.57 -4.44 9.71
CA ASN A 29 -6.30 -4.71 11.12
C ASN A 29 -7.30 -3.98 12.03
N SER A 30 -7.14 -4.12 13.36
CA SER A 30 -8.00 -3.49 14.36
C SER A 30 -8.07 -1.95 14.32
N LYS A 31 -7.15 -1.31 13.57
CA LYS A 31 -7.14 0.15 13.34
C LYS A 31 -7.74 0.55 11.99
N GLY A 32 -8.37 -0.38 11.27
CA GLY A 32 -8.90 -0.15 9.93
C GLY A 32 -7.81 -0.07 8.84
N LYS A 33 -6.54 -0.36 9.19
CA LYS A 33 -5.41 -0.19 8.28
C LYS A 33 -5.28 -1.41 7.38
N ASN A 34 -5.34 -1.19 6.07
CA ASN A 34 -5.14 -2.21 5.05
C ASN A 34 -3.65 -2.35 4.65
N VAL A 35 -3.38 -3.22 3.68
CA VAL A 35 -2.01 -3.45 3.18
C VAL A 35 -1.40 -2.25 2.42
N LEU A 36 -2.22 -1.34 1.85
CA LEU A 36 -1.72 -0.09 1.26
C LEU A 36 -1.23 0.89 2.31
N TYR A 37 -1.84 0.92 3.50
CA TYR A 37 -1.31 1.67 4.63
C TYR A 37 0.11 1.19 4.95
N ALA A 38 0.30 -0.14 5.07
CA ALA A 38 1.62 -0.71 5.34
C ALA A 38 2.65 -0.29 4.28
N ALA A 39 2.29 -0.33 3.00
CA ALA A 39 3.16 0.12 1.91
C ALA A 39 3.48 1.62 1.98
N SER A 40 2.53 2.43 2.44
CA SER A 40 2.65 3.88 2.57
C SER A 40 3.72 4.27 3.60
N THR A 41 3.84 3.53 4.70
CA THR A 41 4.82 3.82 5.77
C THR A 41 6.28 3.84 5.32
N LYS A 42 6.61 3.15 4.23
CA LYS A 42 7.97 3.05 3.69
C LYS A 42 8.12 3.66 2.30
N CYS A 43 7.03 4.06 1.67
CA CYS A 43 6.92 4.53 0.28
C CYS A 43 7.87 3.86 -0.72
N LYS A 44 7.95 2.53 -0.70
CA LYS A 44 8.71 1.80 -1.71
C LYS A 44 7.90 1.72 -2.99
N VAL A 45 8.28 2.54 -3.97
CA VAL A 45 7.67 2.62 -5.31
C VAL A 45 7.45 1.23 -5.92
N LYS A 46 8.45 0.34 -5.84
CA LYS A 46 8.32 -1.03 -6.36
C LYS A 46 7.20 -1.84 -5.68
N MET A 47 6.97 -1.63 -4.37
CA MET A 47 5.89 -2.28 -3.64
C MET A 47 4.52 -1.81 -4.14
N PHE A 48 4.36 -0.51 -4.41
CA PHE A 48 3.15 0.04 -4.99
C PHE A 48 2.88 -0.46 -6.42
N HIS A 49 3.93 -0.60 -7.24
CA HIS A 49 3.82 -1.25 -8.54
C HIS A 49 3.26 -2.67 -8.47
N THR A 50 3.68 -3.44 -7.47
CA THR A 50 3.20 -4.82 -7.25
C THR A 50 1.76 -4.84 -6.74
N LEU A 51 1.42 -3.94 -5.81
CA LEU A 51 0.17 -3.94 -5.05
C LEU A 51 -1.01 -3.28 -5.79
N LEU A 52 -0.83 -2.08 -6.35
CA LEU A 52 -1.93 -1.26 -6.89
C LEU A 52 -2.77 -1.92 -7.99
N PRO A 53 -2.21 -2.68 -8.96
CA PRO A 53 -3.00 -3.30 -10.01
C PRO A 53 -4.06 -4.29 -9.48
N ARG A 54 -3.86 -4.83 -8.27
CA ARG A 54 -4.69 -5.90 -7.70
C ARG A 54 -5.63 -5.43 -6.60
N MET A 55 -5.55 -4.15 -6.21
CA MET A 55 -6.18 -3.65 -4.98
C MET A 55 -6.87 -2.31 -5.18
N ARG A 56 -7.51 -2.13 -6.33
CA ARG A 56 -8.23 -0.88 -6.66
C ARG A 56 -9.31 -0.54 -5.62
N ASP A 57 -9.98 -1.57 -5.09
CA ASP A 57 -11.08 -1.42 -4.14
C ASP A 57 -10.62 -0.87 -2.77
N LEU A 58 -9.32 -0.99 -2.43
CA LEU A 58 -8.78 -0.58 -1.13
C LEU A 58 -8.19 0.84 -1.13
N ILE A 59 -8.10 1.48 -2.30
CA ILE A 59 -7.42 2.77 -2.47
C ILE A 59 -8.09 3.87 -1.65
N HIS A 60 -9.42 3.86 -1.62
CA HIS A 60 -10.23 4.82 -0.90
C HIS A 60 -10.68 4.31 0.47
N SER A 61 -10.22 3.13 0.89
CA SER A 61 -10.55 2.59 2.20
C SER A 61 -9.93 3.48 3.29
N PRO A 62 -10.74 4.13 4.14
CA PRO A 62 -10.22 4.87 5.27
C PRO A 62 -9.81 3.90 6.38
N ASP A 63 -8.85 4.32 7.21
CA ASP A 63 -8.62 3.72 8.52
C ASP A 63 -9.60 4.29 9.56
N ASN A 64 -9.44 3.90 10.83
CA ASN A 64 -10.32 4.35 11.91
C ASN A 64 -10.23 5.87 12.19
N ASP A 65 -9.19 6.54 11.71
CA ASP A 65 -9.04 8.00 11.81
C ASP A 65 -9.69 8.72 10.62
N GLY A 66 -10.33 7.97 9.70
CA GLY A 66 -10.93 8.49 8.48
C GLY A 66 -9.92 8.75 7.37
N GLU A 67 -8.66 8.31 7.53
CA GLU A 67 -7.57 8.63 6.62
C GLU A 67 -7.30 7.49 5.64
N THR A 68 -7.16 7.83 4.37
CA THR A 68 -6.74 6.85 3.36
C THR A 68 -5.22 6.68 3.38
N ALA A 69 -4.74 5.59 2.79
CA ALA A 69 -3.31 5.36 2.62
C ALA A 69 -2.61 6.51 1.85
N LEU A 70 -3.29 7.19 0.91
CA LEU A 70 -2.76 8.39 0.27
C LEU A 70 -2.55 9.56 1.24
N VAL A 71 -3.48 9.77 2.18
CA VAL A 71 -3.32 10.82 3.21
C VAL A 71 -2.09 10.54 4.06
N HIS A 72 -1.85 9.28 4.42
CA HIS A 72 -0.65 8.88 5.17
C HIS A 72 0.65 9.09 4.39
N ILE A 73 0.67 8.90 3.07
CA ILE A 73 1.81 9.25 2.21
C ILE A 73 2.06 10.75 2.25
N ILE A 74 1.01 11.57 2.16
CA ILE A 74 1.11 13.04 2.16
C ILE A 74 1.58 13.56 3.52
N LYS A 75 1.06 12.99 4.62
CA LYS A 75 1.41 13.38 5.99
C LYS A 75 2.74 12.81 6.48
N GLY A 76 3.28 11.79 5.82
CA GLY A 76 4.50 11.12 6.26
C GLY A 76 5.71 12.07 6.31
N GLU A 77 6.31 12.24 7.48
CA GLU A 77 7.43 13.18 7.73
C GLU A 77 8.79 12.79 7.10
N LYS A 78 8.85 11.87 6.14
CA LYS A 78 10.15 11.38 5.63
C LYS A 78 10.52 11.96 4.27
N VAL A 79 11.37 12.99 4.36
CA VAL A 79 12.17 13.67 3.33
C VAL A 79 13.10 12.70 2.58
N HIS A 80 12.55 11.81 1.77
CA HIS A 80 13.29 11.11 0.71
C HIS A 80 12.53 11.30 -0.60
N ALA A 81 13.27 11.43 -1.71
CA ALA A 81 12.72 11.61 -3.07
C ALA A 81 11.60 10.61 -3.40
N ASP A 82 11.67 9.41 -2.81
CA ASP A 82 10.69 8.34 -2.89
C ASP A 82 9.23 8.77 -2.60
N HIS A 83 8.97 9.74 -1.71
CA HIS A 83 7.58 10.14 -1.35
C HIS A 83 6.85 10.86 -2.49
N VAL A 84 7.56 11.76 -3.19
CA VAL A 84 6.99 12.48 -4.33
C VAL A 84 6.69 11.50 -5.47
N ASP A 85 7.60 10.58 -5.74
CA ASP A 85 7.40 9.52 -6.73
C ASP A 85 6.25 8.57 -6.38
N CYS A 86 6.10 8.27 -5.09
CA CYS A 86 5.03 7.44 -4.56
C CYS A 86 3.66 8.13 -4.71
N CYS A 87 3.55 9.42 -4.39
CA CYS A 87 2.38 10.26 -4.69
C CYS A 87 2.09 10.31 -6.20
N HIS A 88 3.10 10.59 -7.03
CA HIS A 88 2.96 10.64 -8.48
C HIS A 88 2.50 9.30 -9.05
N GLN A 89 3.02 8.20 -8.54
CA GLN A 89 2.67 6.86 -8.98
C GLN A 89 1.25 6.48 -8.55
N TRP A 90 0.85 6.86 -7.34
CA TRP A 90 -0.53 6.76 -6.89
C TRP A 90 -1.43 7.53 -7.85
N LEU A 91 -1.17 8.82 -8.09
CA LEU A 91 -2.00 9.66 -8.97
C LEU A 91 -2.02 9.18 -10.44
N ARG A 92 -0.89 8.72 -11.00
CA ARG A 92 -0.78 8.28 -12.40
C ARG A 92 -1.59 7.04 -12.74
N ARG A 93 -1.89 6.18 -11.77
CA ARG A 93 -2.64 4.94 -12.02
C ARG A 93 -4.15 5.12 -11.95
N PHE A 94 -4.64 6.33 -11.63
CA PHE A 94 -6.06 6.59 -11.37
C PHE A 94 -6.58 7.91 -11.98
N LYS A 95 -5.93 8.39 -13.05
CA LYS A 95 -6.59 9.29 -14.03
C LYS A 95 -7.45 8.47 -15.00
#